data_AF-A0A7V3CWP1-F1
#
_entry.id   AF-A0A7V3CWP1-F1
#
_cell.length_a   1.000
_cell.length_b   1.000
_cell.length_c   1.000
_cell.angle_alpha   90.00
_cell.angle_beta   90.00
_cell.angle_gamma   90.00
#
_symmetry.space_group_name_H-M   'P 1'
#
loop_
_entity.id
_entity.type
_entity.pdbx_description
1 polymer ?
#
loop_
_entity_poly.entity_id
_entity_poly.type
_entity_poly.pdbx_seq_one_letter_code
_entity_poly.pdbx_strand_id
1 'polypeptide(L)'
;MTAFFQSTTAFAVYPAKKVGDTWQWTITQKNLTINVQAKKDQSGNVQWQSTYNGEDEQGNKFNNALVWKGNLTNDGKIGKLEFFNPETGMLENIFSYSIDSQQKKTGTVEEVDDVGVVINKAVLINNTDGSGSLDTYEFDENQNKLYKSGHIEWFGNGSGKWYEYDTNGLVTASGSWT
;
A
#
# COMPACT_ATOMS: atom_id res chain seq x y z
N MET A 1 -1.11 -16.36 -6.76
CA MET A 1 -0.98 -14.91 -6.52
C MET A 1 0.28 -14.66 -5.70
N THR A 2 1.40 -14.61 -6.42
CA THR A 2 2.81 -14.56 -5.95
C THR A 2 3.46 -13.25 -6.40
N ALA A 3 2.64 -12.26 -6.76
CA ALA A 3 3.01 -11.17 -7.65
C ALA A 3 3.63 -9.94 -6.96
N PHE A 4 3.67 -9.89 -5.62
CA PHE A 4 4.22 -8.75 -4.89
C PHE A 4 5.63 -8.98 -4.33
N PHE A 5 6.11 -10.24 -4.26
CA PHE A 5 7.37 -10.60 -3.59
C PHE A 5 8.39 -11.29 -4.48
N GLN A 6 8.74 -10.61 -5.56
CA GLN A 6 10.15 -10.46 -5.86
C GLN A 6 10.42 -8.98 -5.97
N SER A 7 10.59 -8.28 -4.85
CA SER A 7 10.86 -6.83 -4.83
C SER A 7 12.20 -6.44 -5.49
N THR A 8 12.97 -7.42 -5.97
CA THR A 8 14.07 -7.21 -6.90
C THR A 8 13.63 -7.15 -8.37
N THR A 9 12.44 -7.59 -8.79
CA THR A 9 12.06 -7.65 -10.22
C THR A 9 11.65 -6.31 -10.80
N ALA A 10 10.91 -5.48 -10.06
CA ALA A 10 10.53 -4.14 -10.52
C ALA A 10 11.76 -3.25 -10.82
N PHE A 11 12.85 -3.48 -10.08
CA PHE A 11 14.14 -2.83 -10.30
C PHE A 11 15.21 -3.77 -10.88
N ALA A 12 14.87 -5.00 -11.28
CA ALA A 12 15.87 -5.99 -11.77
C ALA A 12 16.50 -5.54 -13.07
N VAL A 13 15.79 -4.72 -13.84
CA VAL A 13 16.25 -4.14 -15.09
C VAL A 13 17.27 -3.02 -14.87
N TYR A 14 17.41 -2.51 -13.64
CA TYR A 14 18.38 -1.48 -13.29
C TYR A 14 19.55 -2.08 -12.49
N PRO A 15 20.81 -1.78 -12.86
CA PRO A 15 21.96 -2.30 -12.13
C PRO A 15 21.98 -1.74 -10.70
N ALA A 16 21.96 -2.64 -9.71
CA ALA A 16 22.07 -2.28 -8.31
C ALA A 16 23.55 -2.14 -7.89
N LYS A 17 23.86 -1.14 -7.07
CA LYS A 17 25.14 -1.03 -6.37
C LYS A 17 24.96 -1.45 -4.91
N LYS A 18 25.84 -2.32 -4.41
CA LYS A 18 25.89 -2.65 -2.98
C LYS A 18 26.86 -1.71 -2.26
N VAL A 19 26.43 -1.08 -1.18
CA VAL A 19 27.22 -0.21 -0.30
C VAL A 19 27.00 -0.66 1.15
N GLY A 20 27.96 -1.37 1.72
CA GLY A 20 27.77 -2.05 3.00
C GLY A 20 26.63 -3.07 2.92
N ASP A 21 25.65 -2.94 3.83
CA ASP A 21 24.45 -3.79 3.89
C ASP A 21 23.26 -3.23 3.08
N THR A 22 23.48 -2.15 2.34
CA THR A 22 22.44 -1.46 1.56
C THR A 22 22.65 -1.71 0.07
N TRP A 23 21.60 -2.14 -0.61
CA TRP A 23 21.50 -2.10 -2.06
C TRP A 23 20.92 -0.76 -2.50
N GLN A 24 21.48 -0.19 -3.56
CA GLN A 24 21.11 1.12 -4.08
C GLN A 24 20.88 1.04 -5.59
N TRP A 25 19.82 1.67 -6.06
CA TRP A 25 19.54 1.89 -7.47
C TRP A 25 19.43 3.40 -7.70
N THR A 26 19.99 3.86 -8.81
CA THR A 26 19.89 5.25 -9.25
C THR A 26 19.34 5.25 -10.66
N ILE A 27 18.20 5.91 -10.85
CA ILE A 27 17.51 6.03 -12.12
C ILE A 27 17.43 7.51 -12.44
N THR A 28 18.03 7.94 -13.55
CA THR A 28 17.99 9.34 -13.97
C THR A 28 17.12 9.48 -15.21
N GLN A 29 16.13 10.36 -15.14
CA GLN A 29 15.29 10.77 -16.27
C GLN A 29 15.44 12.27 -16.46
N LYS A 30 16.14 12.69 -17.52
CA LYS A 30 16.50 14.09 -17.77
C LYS A 30 17.16 14.73 -16.53
N ASN A 31 16.48 15.66 -15.87
CA ASN A 31 16.97 16.41 -14.71
C ASN A 31 16.56 15.80 -13.37
N LEU A 32 15.72 14.76 -13.37
CA LEU A 32 15.26 14.08 -12.16
C LEU A 32 16.06 12.81 -11.92
N THR A 33 16.55 12.65 -10.70
CA THR A 33 17.20 11.42 -10.22
C THR A 33 16.34 10.78 -9.14
N ILE A 34 16.00 9.51 -9.36
CA ILE A 34 15.30 8.64 -8.42
C ILE A 34 16.34 7.73 -7.77
N ASN A 35 16.46 7.79 -6.45
CA ASN A 35 17.33 6.92 -5.69
C ASN A 35 16.48 5.95 -4.88
N VAL A 36 16.64 4.65 -5.12
CA VAL A 36 16.00 3.60 -4.34
C VAL A 36 17.05 2.90 -3.50
N GLN A 37 16.73 2.62 -2.23
CA GLN A 37 17.59 1.90 -1.32
C GLN A 37 16.85 0.74 -0.68
N ALA A 38 17.55 -0.37 -0.47
CA ALA A 38 17.07 -1.52 0.28
C ALA A 38 18.11 -1.97 1.29
N LYS A 39 17.72 -2.11 2.56
CA LYS A 39 18.59 -2.58 3.63
C LYS A 39 17.95 -3.77 4.32
N LYS A 40 18.75 -4.81 4.59
CA LYS A 40 18.33 -5.92 5.45
C LYS A 40 18.73 -5.67 6.90
N ASP A 41 17.82 -5.94 7.84
CA ASP A 41 18.15 -5.96 9.26
C ASP A 41 18.74 -7.31 9.69
N GLN A 42 19.10 -7.44 10.97
CA GLN A 42 19.69 -8.66 11.53
C GLN A 42 18.75 -9.86 11.50
N SER A 43 17.43 -9.62 11.48
CA SER A 43 16.38 -10.65 11.40
C SER A 43 16.06 -11.04 9.96
N GLY A 44 16.72 -10.41 8.97
CA GLY A 44 16.49 -10.63 7.55
C GLY A 44 15.31 -9.84 6.97
N ASN A 45 14.64 -9.00 7.76
CA ASN A 45 13.58 -8.13 7.25
C ASN A 45 14.20 -7.08 6.34
N VAL A 46 13.48 -6.68 5.30
CA VAL A 46 13.94 -5.70 4.32
C VAL A 46 13.23 -4.37 4.55
N GLN A 47 13.99 -3.29 4.60
CA GLN A 47 13.48 -1.92 4.58
C GLN A 47 13.83 -1.28 3.24
N TRP A 48 12.87 -0.57 2.67
CA TRP A 48 13.00 0.10 1.38
C TRP A 48 12.72 1.59 1.53
N GLN A 49 13.36 2.42 0.71
CA GLN A 49 13.02 3.82 0.55
C GLN A 49 13.35 4.30 -0.86
N SER A 50 12.59 5.28 -1.34
CA SER A 50 12.86 5.99 -2.59
C SER A 50 12.83 7.49 -2.38
N THR A 51 13.79 8.19 -2.96
CA THR A 51 13.85 9.65 -2.97
C THR A 51 13.97 10.21 -4.38
N TYR A 52 13.45 11.43 -4.56
CA TYR A 52 13.61 12.24 -5.76
C TYR A 52 14.60 13.37 -5.50
N ASN A 53 15.47 13.62 -6.47
CA ASN A 53 16.45 14.69 -6.42
C ASN A 53 16.65 15.29 -7.82
N GLY A 54 16.52 16.60 -7.95
CA GLY A 54 16.59 17.30 -9.23
C GLY A 54 15.25 17.91 -9.63
N GLU A 55 14.99 18.02 -10.93
CA GLU A 55 13.81 18.69 -11.47
C GLU A 55 13.00 17.75 -12.39
N ASP A 56 11.68 17.69 -12.21
CA ASP A 56 10.80 16.90 -13.09
C ASP A 56 10.45 17.63 -14.40
N GLU A 57 9.58 17.05 -15.22
CA GLU A 57 9.18 17.64 -16.50
C GLU A 57 8.23 18.83 -16.36
N GLN A 58 7.62 19.00 -15.19
CA GLN A 58 6.71 20.08 -14.85
C GLN A 58 7.46 21.28 -14.23
N GLY A 59 8.76 21.12 -13.93
CA GLY A 59 9.61 22.15 -13.34
C GLY A 59 9.63 22.13 -11.81
N ASN A 60 9.05 21.11 -11.18
CA ASN A 60 9.10 20.94 -9.73
C ASN A 60 10.50 20.53 -9.31
N LYS A 61 11.02 21.15 -8.24
CA LYS A 61 12.38 20.94 -7.75
C LYS A 61 12.38 20.15 -6.45
N PHE A 62 13.14 19.07 -6.44
CA PHE A 62 13.26 18.15 -5.33
C PHE A 62 14.70 18.11 -4.82
N ASN A 63 14.86 18.12 -3.50
CA ASN A 63 16.14 17.91 -2.84
C ASN A 63 16.03 16.70 -1.91
N ASN A 64 16.40 15.52 -2.43
CA ASN A 64 16.26 14.24 -1.74
C ASN A 64 14.88 14.02 -1.09
N ALA A 65 13.81 14.46 -1.77
CA ALA A 65 12.44 14.34 -1.30
C ALA A 65 12.04 12.87 -1.18
N LEU A 66 11.53 12.46 -0.02
CA LEU A 66 11.02 11.11 0.19
C LEU A 66 9.73 10.91 -0.60
N VAL A 67 9.65 9.84 -1.39
CA VAL A 67 8.47 9.51 -2.20
C VAL A 67 7.73 8.31 -1.63
N TRP A 68 8.48 7.29 -1.22
CA TRP A 68 7.91 6.17 -0.52
C TRP A 68 8.94 5.47 0.35
N LYS A 69 8.47 4.80 1.39
CA LYS A 69 9.26 3.85 2.18
C LYS A 69 8.44 2.62 2.50
N GLY A 70 9.11 1.53 2.84
CA GLY A 70 8.40 0.31 3.18
C GLY A 70 9.23 -0.68 3.96
N ASN A 71 8.55 -1.70 4.45
CA ASN A 71 9.16 -2.83 5.11
C ASN A 71 8.53 -4.15 4.66
N LEU A 72 9.31 -5.20 4.78
CA LEU A 72 8.96 -6.57 4.44
C LEU A 72 9.61 -7.51 5.46
N THR A 73 8.80 -8.37 6.06
CA THR A 73 9.29 -9.46 6.91
C THR A 73 10.10 -10.49 6.11
N ASN A 74 11.08 -11.12 6.76
CA ASN A 74 11.98 -12.08 6.08
C ASN A 74 11.25 -13.25 5.41
N ASP A 75 10.12 -13.69 5.96
CA ASP A 75 9.28 -14.74 5.38
C ASP A 75 8.33 -14.25 4.27
N GLY A 76 8.36 -12.95 3.98
CA GLY A 76 7.55 -12.30 2.95
C GLY A 76 6.08 -12.18 3.29
N LYS A 77 5.65 -12.54 4.50
CA LYS A 77 4.21 -12.65 4.82
C LYS A 77 3.60 -11.34 5.23
N ILE A 78 4.37 -10.40 5.74
CA ILE A 78 3.90 -9.08 6.19
C ILE A 78 4.73 -8.01 5.52
N GLY A 79 4.07 -6.99 4.97
CA GLY A 79 4.75 -5.79 4.52
C GLY A 79 3.86 -4.55 4.51
N LYS A 80 4.53 -3.40 4.47
CA LYS A 80 3.93 -2.07 4.48
C LYS A 80 4.68 -1.17 3.50
N LEU A 81 3.95 -0.33 2.78
CA LEU A 81 4.44 0.78 1.98
C LEU A 81 3.73 2.05 2.41
N GLU A 82 4.46 3.14 2.50
CA GLU A 82 3.98 4.47 2.84
C GLU A 82 4.41 5.41 1.72
N PHE A 83 3.48 6.15 1.14
CA PHE A 83 3.69 7.08 0.03
C PHE A 83 3.56 8.51 0.53
N PHE A 84 4.48 9.35 0.09
CA PHE A 84 4.59 10.73 0.51
C PHE A 84 4.49 11.65 -0.70
N ASN A 85 3.81 12.77 -0.51
CA ASN A 85 3.88 13.88 -1.43
C ASN A 85 5.33 14.40 -1.48
N PRO A 86 6.02 14.40 -2.63
CA PRO A 86 7.42 14.80 -2.68
C PRO A 86 7.63 16.33 -2.56
N GLU A 87 6.58 17.13 -2.75
CA GLU A 87 6.64 18.59 -2.61
C GLU A 87 6.45 19.03 -1.16
N THR A 88 5.50 18.40 -0.45
CA THR A 88 5.16 18.78 0.93
C THR A 88 5.81 17.87 1.98
N GLY A 89 6.27 16.67 1.58
CA GLY A 89 6.80 15.64 2.48
C GLY A 89 5.74 14.92 3.31
N MET A 90 4.45 15.18 3.04
CA MET A 90 3.33 14.67 3.82
C MET A 90 2.97 13.25 3.40
N LEU A 91 2.57 12.41 4.37
CA LEU A 91 2.10 11.05 4.11
C LEU A 91 0.72 11.13 3.44
N GLU A 92 0.55 10.52 2.27
CA GLU A 92 -0.73 10.52 1.53
C GLU A 92 -1.41 9.16 1.58
N ASN A 93 -0.63 8.07 1.45
CA ASN A 93 -1.19 6.73 1.34
C ASN A 93 -0.36 5.69 2.10
N ILE A 94 -1.05 4.71 2.66
CA ILE A 94 -0.45 3.53 3.28
C ILE A 94 -1.02 2.30 2.58
N PHE A 95 -0.15 1.43 2.09
CA PHE A 95 -0.50 0.08 1.68
C PHE A 95 0.10 -0.91 2.67
N SER A 96 -0.66 -1.89 3.11
CA SER A 96 -0.13 -3.02 3.88
C SER A 96 -0.76 -4.32 3.45
N TYR A 97 -0.06 -5.42 3.70
CA TYR A 97 -0.62 -6.74 3.52
C TYR A 97 -0.07 -7.72 4.56
N SER A 98 -0.82 -8.78 4.81
CA SER A 98 -0.42 -9.91 5.63
C SER A 98 -0.89 -11.24 5.03
N ILE A 99 -0.15 -12.31 5.34
CA ILE A 99 -0.52 -13.70 5.05
C ILE A 99 -0.44 -14.46 6.38
N ASP A 100 -1.57 -14.99 6.84
CA ASP A 100 -1.61 -15.70 8.10
C ASP A 100 -1.18 -17.18 7.99
N SER A 101 -1.24 -17.91 9.10
CA SER A 101 -0.89 -19.33 9.14
C SER A 101 -1.80 -20.23 8.30
N GLN A 102 -3.02 -19.78 7.98
CA GLN A 102 -4.01 -20.46 7.15
C GLN A 102 -3.90 -20.04 5.67
N GLN A 103 -2.87 -19.29 5.29
CA GLN A 103 -2.68 -18.71 3.96
C GLN A 103 -3.78 -17.72 3.54
N LYS A 104 -4.59 -17.23 4.49
CA LYS A 104 -5.50 -16.13 4.26
C LYS A 104 -4.68 -14.86 4.06
N LYS A 105 -5.03 -14.12 3.02
CA LYS A 105 -4.36 -12.88 2.62
C LYS A 105 -5.23 -11.70 3.02
N THR A 106 -4.64 -10.72 3.66
CA THR A 106 -5.29 -9.44 3.94
C THR A 106 -4.46 -8.34 3.29
N GLY A 107 -5.11 -7.45 2.55
CA GLY A 107 -4.53 -6.23 2.01
C GLY A 107 -5.31 -5.03 2.52
N THR A 108 -4.62 -3.95 2.87
CA THR A 108 -5.21 -2.71 3.34
C THR A 108 -4.61 -1.55 2.56
N VAL A 109 -5.47 -0.66 2.06
CA VAL A 109 -5.08 0.66 1.54
C VAL A 109 -5.73 1.70 2.45
N GLU A 110 -4.97 2.70 2.88
CA GLU A 110 -5.44 3.84 3.68
C GLU A 110 -4.97 5.12 3.00
N GLU A 111 -5.88 6.07 2.79
CA GLU A 111 -5.58 7.45 2.42
C GLU A 111 -5.58 8.30 3.69
N VAL A 112 -4.64 9.23 3.76
CA VAL A 112 -4.37 10.03 4.96
C VAL A 112 -4.44 11.51 4.59
N ASP A 113 -5.07 12.32 5.44
CA ASP A 113 -5.09 13.77 5.29
C ASP A 113 -3.77 14.44 5.72
N ASP A 114 -3.77 15.77 5.69
CA ASP A 114 -2.62 16.60 5.98
C ASP A 114 -2.20 16.59 7.47
N VAL A 115 -3.05 16.12 8.38
CA VAL A 115 -2.73 15.97 9.81
C VAL A 115 -2.47 14.52 10.22
N GLY A 116 -2.48 13.58 9.27
CA GLY A 116 -2.16 12.18 9.52
C GLY A 116 -3.38 11.31 9.88
N VAL A 117 -4.59 11.81 9.70
CA VAL A 117 -5.85 11.07 9.95
C VAL A 117 -6.24 10.28 8.70
N VAL A 118 -6.61 9.01 8.89
CA VAL A 118 -7.10 8.16 7.80
C VAL A 118 -8.48 8.64 7.37
N ILE A 119 -8.61 9.07 6.12
CA ILE A 119 -9.85 9.60 5.55
C ILE A 119 -10.59 8.59 4.66
N ASN A 120 -9.86 7.67 4.03
CA ASN A 120 -10.43 6.54 3.28
C ASN A 120 -9.66 5.27 3.60
N LYS A 121 -10.35 4.13 3.60
CA LYS A 121 -9.70 2.83 3.79
C LYS A 121 -10.43 1.74 3.02
N ALA A 122 -9.65 0.82 2.45
CA ALA A 122 -10.15 -0.42 1.90
C ALA A 122 -9.43 -1.61 2.53
N VAL A 123 -10.16 -2.65 2.91
CA VAL A 123 -9.62 -3.90 3.46
C VAL A 123 -10.10 -5.06 2.62
N LEU A 124 -9.17 -5.69 1.90
CA LEU A 124 -9.38 -6.88 1.08
C LEU A 124 -8.96 -8.12 1.87
N ILE A 125 -9.82 -9.13 1.89
CA ILE A 125 -9.54 -10.45 2.42
C ILE A 125 -9.70 -11.47 1.30
N ASN A 126 -8.73 -12.36 1.15
CA ASN A 126 -8.78 -13.46 0.19
C ASN A 126 -8.38 -14.78 0.89
N ASN A 127 -9.32 -15.72 0.93
CA ASN A 127 -9.15 -17.03 1.54
C ASN A 127 -8.65 -18.07 0.52
N THR A 128 -8.11 -19.18 1.00
CA THR A 128 -7.54 -20.22 0.14
C THR A 128 -8.56 -20.97 -0.71
N ASP A 129 -9.82 -20.99 -0.28
CA ASP A 129 -10.93 -21.62 -0.99
C ASP A 129 -11.50 -20.74 -2.11
N GLY A 130 -10.88 -19.58 -2.38
CA GLY A 130 -11.33 -18.62 -3.38
C GLY A 130 -12.39 -17.65 -2.87
N SER A 131 -12.91 -17.82 -1.65
CA SER A 131 -13.80 -16.85 -1.01
C SER A 131 -13.05 -15.62 -0.50
N GLY A 132 -13.78 -14.59 -0.10
CA GLY A 132 -13.18 -13.41 0.50
C GLY A 132 -14.16 -12.28 0.70
N SER A 133 -13.61 -11.12 1.06
CA SER A 133 -14.41 -9.92 1.26
C SER A 133 -13.62 -8.65 0.94
N LEU A 134 -14.34 -7.58 0.64
CA LEU A 134 -13.84 -6.22 0.57
C LEU A 134 -14.70 -5.35 1.48
N ASP A 135 -14.08 -4.70 2.45
CA ASP A 135 -14.70 -3.60 3.19
C ASP A 135 -14.14 -2.27 2.69
N THR A 136 -15.00 -1.29 2.47
CA THR A 136 -14.61 0.11 2.23
C THR A 136 -15.07 0.99 3.38
N TYR A 137 -14.30 2.00 3.68
CA TYR A 137 -14.55 2.93 4.76
C TYR A 137 -14.26 4.35 4.30
N GLU A 138 -15.09 5.28 4.77
CA GLU A 138 -15.02 6.71 4.51
C GLU A 138 -15.04 7.47 5.82
N PHE A 139 -14.50 8.68 5.82
CA PHE A 139 -14.50 9.55 6.98
C PHE A 139 -15.72 10.46 6.97
N ASP A 140 -16.46 10.45 8.07
CA ASP A 140 -17.55 11.40 8.32
C ASP A 140 -17.01 12.55 9.16
N GLU A 141 -16.80 13.71 8.53
CA GLU A 141 -16.34 14.94 9.18
C GLU A 141 -17.26 15.39 10.32
N ASN A 142 -18.58 15.17 10.19
CA ASN A 142 -19.54 15.62 11.20
C ASN A 142 -19.43 14.80 12.49
N GLN A 143 -19.04 13.52 12.36
CA GLN A 143 -18.89 12.60 13.47
C GLN A 143 -17.42 12.39 13.87
N ASN A 144 -16.48 12.98 13.12
CA ASN A 144 -15.04 12.83 13.28
C ASN A 144 -14.63 11.35 13.42
N LYS A 145 -15.15 10.49 12.55
CA LYS A 145 -14.93 9.04 12.61
C LYS A 145 -14.91 8.42 11.22
N LEU A 146 -14.13 7.35 11.10
CA LEU A 146 -14.22 6.45 9.96
C LEU A 146 -15.41 5.50 10.13
N TYR A 147 -16.25 5.37 9.11
CA TYR A 147 -17.37 4.42 9.10
C TYR A 147 -17.24 3.48 7.90
N LYS A 148 -17.76 2.24 8.01
CA LYS A 148 -17.79 1.31 6.88
C LYS A 148 -18.84 1.80 5.90
N SER A 149 -18.45 2.17 4.67
CA SER A 149 -19.37 2.62 3.63
C SER A 149 -19.86 1.47 2.73
N GLY A 150 -19.08 0.39 2.63
CA GLY A 150 -19.42 -0.75 1.79
C GLY A 150 -18.84 -2.07 2.28
N HIS A 151 -19.52 -3.16 1.92
CA HIS A 151 -19.07 -4.53 2.12
C HIS A 151 -19.43 -5.38 0.91
N ILE A 152 -18.45 -6.11 0.38
CA ILE A 152 -18.65 -7.16 -0.63
C ILE A 152 -18.13 -8.46 -0.04
N GLU A 153 -18.91 -9.53 -0.09
CA GLU A 153 -18.48 -10.89 0.21
C GLU A 153 -18.64 -11.77 -1.04
N TRP A 154 -17.66 -12.61 -1.33
CA TRP A 154 -17.76 -13.62 -2.39
C TRP A 154 -17.38 -14.99 -1.86
N PHE A 155 -17.99 -16.02 -2.44
CA PHE A 155 -17.82 -17.40 -2.04
C PHE A 155 -16.98 -18.16 -3.08
N GLY A 156 -16.38 -19.28 -2.67
CA GLY A 156 -15.51 -20.07 -3.56
C GLY A 156 -16.21 -20.66 -4.80
N ASN A 157 -17.55 -20.65 -4.83
CA ASN A 157 -18.35 -21.05 -5.99
C ASN A 157 -18.56 -19.92 -7.02
N GLY A 158 -18.05 -18.72 -6.78
CA GLY A 158 -18.21 -17.55 -7.66
C GLY A 158 -19.41 -16.65 -7.35
N SER A 159 -20.34 -17.08 -6.50
CA SER A 159 -21.47 -16.26 -6.03
C SER A 159 -21.05 -15.24 -4.96
N GLY A 160 -21.92 -14.28 -4.63
CA GLY A 160 -21.65 -13.36 -3.53
C GLY A 160 -22.74 -12.33 -3.27
N LYS A 161 -22.44 -11.39 -2.37
CA LYS A 161 -23.33 -10.32 -1.92
C LYS A 161 -22.59 -9.02 -1.74
N TRP A 162 -23.33 -7.93 -1.80
CA TRP A 162 -22.82 -6.59 -1.50
C TRP A 162 -23.82 -5.80 -0.67
N TYR A 163 -23.29 -4.86 0.11
CA TYR A 163 -24.01 -3.98 1.02
C TYR A 163 -23.38 -2.58 0.96
N GLU A 164 -24.23 -1.56 1.00
CA GLU A 164 -23.85 -0.17 1.26
C GLU A 164 -24.42 0.25 2.60
N TYR A 165 -23.70 1.13 3.31
CA TYR A 165 -24.09 1.59 4.64
C TYR A 165 -24.09 3.12 4.72
N ASP A 166 -24.98 3.66 5.54
CA ASP A 166 -24.90 5.06 5.97
C ASP A 166 -23.85 5.27 7.08
N THR A 167 -23.67 6.53 7.51
CA THR A 167 -22.72 6.92 8.56
C THR A 167 -23.05 6.36 9.95
N ASN A 168 -24.25 5.80 10.14
CA ASN A 168 -24.68 5.13 11.36
C ASN A 168 -24.51 3.60 11.27
N GLY A 169 -24.04 3.08 10.12
CA GLY A 169 -23.85 1.66 9.88
C GLY A 169 -25.15 0.92 9.51
N LEU A 170 -26.20 1.64 9.13
CA LEU A 170 -27.43 1.04 8.63
C LEU A 170 -27.29 0.72 7.14
N VAL A 171 -27.76 -0.46 6.73
CA VAL A 171 -27.76 -0.86 5.32
C VAL A 171 -28.72 0.03 4.54
N THR A 172 -28.20 0.74 3.53
CA THR A 172 -28.97 1.60 2.63
C THR A 172 -29.30 0.91 1.31
N ALA A 173 -28.43 0.02 0.84
CA ALA A 173 -28.64 -0.80 -0.34
C ALA A 173 -27.94 -2.15 -0.21
N SER A 174 -28.42 -3.15 -0.95
CA SER A 174 -27.78 -4.47 -1.01
C SER A 174 -28.17 -5.23 -2.27
N GLY A 175 -27.37 -6.24 -2.62
CA GLY A 175 -27.65 -7.15 -3.71
C GLY A 175 -26.83 -8.43 -3.65
N SER A 176 -27.02 -9.30 -4.65
CA SER A 176 -26.34 -10.59 -4.74
C SER A 176 -26.15 -11.02 -6.19
N TRP A 177 -25.21 -11.94 -6.42
CA TRP A 177 -24.97 -12.58 -7.72
C TRP A 177 -24.69 -14.08 -7.53
N THR A 178 -24.81 -14.83 -8.62
CA THR A 178 -24.61 -16.29 -8.66
C THR A 178 -23.65 -16.67 -9.77
#